data_AF-A0A358UVK2-F1
#
_entry.id   AF-A0A358UVK2-F1
#
_cell.length_a   1.000
_cell.length_b   1.000
_cell.length_c   1.000
_cell.angle_alpha   90.00
_cell.angle_beta   90.00
_cell.angle_gamma   90.00
#
_symmetry.space_group_name_H-M   'P 1'
#
loop_
_entity.id
_entity.type
_entity.pdbx_description
1 polymer ?
#
loop_
_entity_poly.entity_id
_entity_poly.type
_entity_poly.pdbx_seq_one_letter_code
_entity_poly.pdbx_strand_id
1 'polypeptide(L)' 'MSDSITVRLPKDLQGQLKKISREDRVPISELVRESLSRFIAVRRFRRLRNQTLPFAEAQGLLTDEDVFRKIS' A
#
# COMPACT_ATOMS: atom_id res chain seq x y z
N MET A 1 -9.63 -9.23 -16.71
CA MET A 1 -8.49 -9.72 -17.51
C MET A 1 -7.30 -9.85 -16.58
N SER A 2 -6.66 -11.01 -16.54
CA SER A 2 -5.49 -11.24 -15.68
C SER A 2 -4.25 -11.38 -16.55
N ASP A 3 -3.48 -10.30 -16.65
CA ASP A 3 -2.18 -10.33 -17.30
C ASP A 3 -1.13 -10.91 -16.34
N SER A 4 -0.21 -11.70 -16.90
CA SER A 4 0.89 -12.29 -16.13
C SER A 4 2.13 -11.42 -16.23
N ILE A 5 2.79 -11.20 -15.10
CA ILE A 5 4.05 -10.44 -15.03
C ILE A 5 5.12 -11.40 -14.51
N THR A 6 6.21 -11.57 -15.27
CA THR A 6 7.38 -12.32 -14.83
C THR A 6 8.41 -11.34 -14.28
N VAL A 7 8.74 -11.47 -13.00
CA VAL A 7 9.71 -10.61 -12.31
C VAL A 7 10.88 -11.43 -11.78
N ARG A 8 12.09 -10.88 -11.84
CA ARG A 8 13.26 -11.46 -11.18
C ARG A 8 13.28 -11.01 -9.72
N LEU A 9 13.38 -11.95 -8.80
CA LEU A 9 13.47 -11.68 -7.36
C LEU A 9 14.79 -12.22 -6.80
N PRO A 10 15.38 -11.55 -5.80
CA PRO A 10 16.45 -12.12 -4.98
C PRO A 10 16.06 -13.49 -4.39
N LYS A 11 17.04 -14.40 -4.28
CA LYS A 11 16.80 -15.79 -3.84
C LYS A 11 16.26 -15.87 -2.40
N ASP A 12 16.78 -15.03 -1.53
CA ASP A 12 16.35 -14.85 -0.14
C ASP A 12 14.89 -14.44 -0.05
N LEU A 13 14.47 -13.44 -0.85
CA LEU A 13 13.09 -12.97 -0.89
C LEU A 13 12.15 -14.07 -1.39
N GLN A 14 12.56 -14.83 -2.40
CA GLN A 14 11.78 -15.97 -2.87
C GLN A 14 11.63 -17.05 -1.78
N GLY A 15 12.67 -17.27 -0.98
CA GLY A 15 12.62 -18.17 0.17
C GLY A 15 11.63 -17.72 1.23
N GLN A 16 11.63 -16.42 1.57
CA GLN A 16 10.69 -15.83 2.53
C GLN A 16 9.23 -15.95 2.05
N LEU A 17 8.96 -15.62 0.78
CA LEU A 17 7.62 -15.75 0.21
C LEU A 17 7.10 -17.19 0.24
N LYS A 18 7.97 -18.18 -0.04
CA LYS A 18 7.62 -19.60 0.05
C LYS A 18 7.33 -20.02 1.49
N LYS A 19 8.05 -19.49 2.47
CA LYS A 19 7.83 -19.80 3.89
C LYS A 19 6.47 -19.26 4.34
N ILE A 20 6.21 -17.98 4.11
CA ILE A 20 4.93 -17.33 4.46
C ILE A 20 3.76 -18.04 3.78
N SER A 21 3.88 -18.33 2.48
CA SER A 21 2.87 -19.07 1.72
C SER A 21 2.52 -20.43 2.32
N ARG A 22 3.50 -21.14 2.89
CA ARG A 22 3.28 -22.43 3.56
C ARG A 22 2.64 -22.28 4.94
N GLU A 23 3.09 -21.30 5.71
CA GLU A 23 2.57 -21.01 7.06
C GLU A 23 1.11 -20.56 7.00
N ASP A 24 0.80 -19.64 6.09
CA ASP A 24 -0.53 -19.05 5.94
C ASP A 24 -1.47 -19.87 5.03
N ARG A 25 -0.93 -20.89 4.34
CA ARG A 25 -1.63 -21.70 3.32
C ARG A 25 -2.25 -20.88 2.18
N VAL A 26 -1.63 -19.76 1.84
CA VAL A 26 -2.04 -18.85 0.76
C VAL A 26 -1.07 -18.96 -0.42
N PRO A 27 -1.54 -18.95 -1.69
CA PRO A 27 -0.66 -18.95 -2.85
C PRO A 27 0.28 -17.73 -2.90
N ILE A 28 1.52 -17.94 -3.35
CA ILE A 28 2.50 -16.84 -3.52
C ILE A 28 1.96 -15.75 -4.46
N SER A 29 1.23 -16.12 -5.51
CA SER A 29 0.65 -15.18 -6.46
C SER A 29 -0.38 -14.25 -5.80
N GLU A 30 -1.13 -14.75 -4.84
CA GLU A 30 -2.09 -13.97 -4.06
C GLU A 30 -1.36 -13.03 -3.10
N LEU A 31 -0.38 -13.54 -2.34
CA LEU A 31 0.46 -12.74 -1.46
C LEU A 31 1.14 -11.57 -2.19
N VAL A 32 1.70 -11.83 -3.38
CA VAL A 32 2.32 -10.80 -4.21
C VAL A 32 1.29 -9.80 -4.73
N ARG A 33 0.12 -10.27 -5.18
CA ARG A 33 -0.95 -9.39 -5.68
C ARG A 33 -1.46 -8.46 -4.59
N GLU A 34 -1.71 -8.98 -3.39
CA GLU A 34 -2.13 -8.17 -2.25
C GLU A 34 -1.06 -7.15 -1.87
N SER A 35 0.19 -7.59 -1.77
CA SER A 35 1.32 -6.72 -1.41
C SER A 35 1.48 -5.56 -2.39
N LEU A 36 1.40 -5.85 -3.69
CA LEU A 36 1.47 -4.82 -4.75
C LEU A 36 0.26 -3.88 -4.70
N SER A 37 -0.94 -4.42 -4.47
CA SER A 37 -2.16 -3.62 -4.36
C SER A 37 -2.08 -2.63 -3.20
N ARG A 38 -1.65 -3.10 -2.02
CA ARG A 38 -1.43 -2.26 -0.83
C ARG A 38 -0.33 -1.22 -1.07
N PHE A 39 0.79 -1.62 -1.68
CA PHE A 39 1.88 -0.70 -2.00
C PHE A 39 1.42 0.42 -2.94
N ILE A 40 0.69 0.10 -4.01
CA ILE A 40 0.16 1.08 -4.96
C ILE A 40 -0.84 2.01 -4.26
N ALA A 41 -1.74 1.48 -3.43
CA ALA A 41 -2.71 2.28 -2.69
C ALA A 41 -2.03 3.30 -1.78
N VAL A 42 -1.05 2.86 -0.97
CA VAL A 42 -0.26 3.75 -0.09
C VAL A 42 0.49 4.80 -0.90
N ARG A 43 1.09 4.42 -2.05
CA ARG A 43 1.81 5.37 -2.89
C ARG A 43 0.89 6.41 -3.53
N ARG A 44 -0.31 6.02 -3.96
CA ARG A 44 -1.34 6.93 -4.48
C ARG A 44 -1.83 7.87 -3.38
N PHE A 45 -2.12 7.35 -2.20
CA PHE A 45 -2.53 8.15 -1.04
C PHE A 45 -1.49 9.20 -0.68
N ARG A 46 -0.21 8.81 -0.54
CA ARG A 46 0.88 9.74 -0.23
C ARG A 46 1.04 10.83 -1.30
N ARG A 47 0.89 10.48 -2.58
CA ARG A 47 0.91 11.45 -3.67
C ARG A 47 -0.22 12.47 -3.53
N LEU A 48 -1.44 12.00 -3.28
CA LEU A 48 -2.60 12.87 -3.10
C LEU A 48 -2.41 13.77 -1.88
N ARG A 49 -2.00 13.20 -0.74
CA ARG A 49 -1.70 13.95 0.49
C ARG A 49 -0.68 15.07 0.24
N ASN A 50 0.41 14.79 -0.47
CA ASN A 50 1.40 15.83 -0.76
C ASN A 50 0.85 16.97 -1.63
N GLN A 51 -0.14 16.68 -2.48
CA GLN A 51 -0.80 17.70 -3.29
C GLN A 51 -1.81 18.52 -2.48
N THR A 52 -2.52 17.89 -1.53
CA THR A 52 -3.57 18.53 -0.75
C THR A 52 -3.07 19.20 0.52
N LEU A 53 -1.95 18.74 1.09
CA LEU A 53 -1.41 19.22 2.37
C LEU A 53 -1.21 20.74 2.42
N PRO A 54 -0.63 21.42 1.41
CA PRO A 54 -0.45 22.88 1.47
C PRO A 54 -1.77 23.65 1.61
N PHE A 55 -2.83 23.16 0.98
CA PHE A 55 -4.16 23.76 1.05
C PHE A 55 -4.84 23.46 2.38
N ALA A 56 -4.66 22.24 2.90
CA ALA A 56 -5.16 21.83 4.21
C ALA A 56 -4.48 22.61 5.35
N GLU A 57 -3.17 22.81 5.28
CA GLU A 57 -2.39 23.61 6.23
C GLU A 57 -2.86 25.07 6.26
N ALA A 58 -3.11 25.67 5.09
CA ALA A 58 -3.67 27.03 5.00
C ALA A 58 -5.07 27.14 5.64
N GLN A 59 -5.78 26.02 5.80
CA GLN A 59 -7.09 25.94 6.45
C GLN A 59 -7.02 25.43 7.91
N GLY A 60 -5.81 25.26 8.47
CA GLY A 60 -5.59 24.78 9.84
C GLY A 60 -5.82 23.28 10.04
N LEU A 61 -5.83 22.49 8.97
CA LEU A 61 -6.05 21.04 9.02
C LEU A 61 -4.70 20.30 8.89
N LEU A 62 -4.08 19.94 10.02
CA LEU A 62 -2.81 19.20 10.06
C LEU A 62 -2.97 17.76 10.56
N THR A 63 -3.90 17.55 11.49
CA THR A 63 -4.12 16.26 12.15
C THR A 63 -5.46 15.66 11.79
N ASP A 64 -5.60 14.35 11.99
CA ASP A 64 -6.87 13.64 11.81
C ASP A 64 -7.96 14.20 12.74
N GLU A 65 -7.58 14.69 13.93
CA GLU A 65 -8.48 15.34 14.88
C GLU A 65 -9.00 16.69 14.36
N ASP A 66 -8.18 17.47 13.65
CA ASP A 66 -8.62 18.74 13.04
C ASP A 66 -9.64 18.48 11.93
N VAL A 67 -9.45 17.40 11.17
CA VAL A 67 -10.39 16.96 10.14
C VAL A 67 -11.68 16.50 10.78
N PHE A 68 -11.62 15.63 11.80
CA PHE A 68 -12.79 15.09 12.48
C PHE A 68 -13.67 16.20 13.07
N ARG A 69 -13.07 17.15 13.80
CA ARG A 69 -13.75 18.33 14.36
C ARG A 69 -14.42 19.23 13.31
N LYS A 70 -14.01 19.17 12.05
CA LYS A 70 -14.55 20.01 10.98
C LYS A 70 -15.66 19.35 10.17
N ILE A 71 -15.79 18.02 10.24
CA ILE A 71 -16.78 17.24 9.48
C ILE A 71 -17.83 16.55 10.36
N SER A 72 -17.64 16.53 11.68
CA SER A 72 -18.59 16.00 12.67
C SER A 72 -19.18 17.14 13.49
#